data_AF-A0A099EUX5-F1
#
_entry.id   AF-A0A099EUX5-F1
#
_cell.length_a   1.000
_cell.length_b   1.000
_cell.length_c   1.000
_cell.angle_alpha   90.00
_cell.angle_beta   90.00
_cell.angle_gamma   90.00
#
_symmetry.space_group_name_H-M   'P 1'
#
loop_
_entity.id
_entity.type
_entity.pdbx_description
1 polymer ?
#
loop_
_entity_poly.entity_id
_entity_poly.type
_entity_poly.pdbx_seq_one_letter_code
_entity_poly.pdbx_strand_id
1 'polypeptide(L)'
;MILSMMLSLAAEAAPQPLHLCAPPADPIEDQELLARYSMTPQEEYSRYFDDLNAYLLCLQKSQADIIEQGRFWHDRYIELFGEG
;
A
#
# COMPACT_ATOMS: atom_id res chain seq x y z
N MET A 1 32.37 2.04 -7.95
CA MET A 1 31.70 1.26 -6.89
C MET A 1 31.11 2.11 -5.76
N ILE A 2 31.56 3.35 -5.55
CA ILE A 2 31.06 4.23 -4.45
C ILE A 2 29.62 4.73 -4.70
N LEU A 3 29.22 4.95 -5.95
CA LEU A 3 27.87 5.44 -6.29
C LEU A 3 26.76 4.44 -5.91
N SER A 4 27.02 3.13 -6.04
CA SER A 4 26.05 2.08 -5.68
C SER A 4 25.83 1.96 -4.17
N MET A 5 26.83 2.28 -3.33
CA MET A 5 26.66 2.26 -1.87
C MET A 5 25.83 3.45 -1.37
N MET A 6 25.90 4.60 -2.04
CA MET A 6 25.09 5.77 -1.66
C MET A 6 23.60 5.60 -2.00
N LEU A 7 23.26 4.90 -3.10
CA LEU A 7 21.86 4.58 -3.41
C LEU A 7 21.23 3.64 -2.37
N SER A 8 21.99 2.67 -1.84
CA SER A 8 21.49 1.76 -0.81
C SER A 8 21.17 2.48 0.51
N LEU A 9 22.03 3.40 0.95
CA LEU A 9 21.82 4.20 2.17
C LEU A 9 20.61 5.15 2.06
N ALA A 10 20.34 5.69 0.86
CA ALA A 10 19.17 6.53 0.62
C ALA A 10 17.85 5.73 0.62
N ALA A 11 17.89 4.46 0.20
CA ALA A 11 16.74 3.55 0.26
C ALA A 11 16.42 3.12 1.71
N GLU A 12 17.43 3.01 2.57
CA GLU A 12 17.26 2.74 4.00
C GLU A 12 16.75 3.95 4.81
N ALA A 13 16.92 5.16 4.28
CA ALA A 13 16.44 6.40 4.89
C ALA A 13 15.02 6.79 4.46
N ALA A 14 14.49 6.19 3.38
CA ALA A 14 13.10 6.40 3.00
C ALA A 14 12.20 5.68 4.01
N PRO A 15 11.24 6.38 4.67
CA PRO A 15 10.33 5.73 5.59
C PRO A 15 9.62 4.60 4.84
N GLN A 16 9.80 3.36 5.31
CA GLN A 16 9.09 2.24 4.73
C GLN A 16 7.59 2.45 4.91
N PRO A 17 6.77 2.16 3.88
CA PRO A 17 5.32 2.22 4.03
C PRO A 17 4.91 1.33 5.19
N LEU A 18 4.16 1.88 6.15
CA LEU A 18 3.64 1.11 7.28
C LEU A 18 2.76 -0.07 6.80
N HIS A 19 2.12 0.11 5.64
CA HIS A 19 1.39 -0.93 4.92
C HIS A 19 1.83 -1.01 3.47
N LEU A 20 2.07 -2.22 2.99
CA LEU A 20 2.31 -2.52 1.58
C LEU A 20 0.97 -2.85 0.90
N CYS A 21 0.23 -1.81 0.52
CA CYS A 21 -0.99 -1.97 -0.27
C CYS A 21 -0.65 -2.24 -1.74
N ALA A 22 -1.06 -3.39 -2.26
CA ALA A 22 -0.81 -3.76 -3.66
C ALA A 22 -2.04 -3.42 -4.52
N PRO A 23 -1.88 -2.65 -5.62
CA PRO A 23 -2.97 -2.43 -6.56
C PRO A 23 -3.36 -3.76 -7.24
N PRO A 24 -4.64 -3.92 -7.61
CA PRO A 24 -5.08 -5.08 -8.38
C PRO A 24 -4.42 -5.10 -9.75
N ALA A 25 -4.23 -6.30 -10.32
CA ALA A 25 -3.88 -6.44 -11.72
C ALA A 25 -5.09 -6.06 -12.61
N ASP A 26 -4.82 -5.53 -13.80
CA ASP A 26 -5.87 -5.24 -14.78
C ASP A 26 -6.70 -6.50 -15.10
N PRO A 27 -8.00 -6.35 -15.41
CA PRO A 27 -8.83 -7.48 -15.83
C PRO A 27 -8.27 -8.17 -17.07
N ILE A 28 -8.34 -9.50 -17.09
CA ILE A 28 -8.04 -10.28 -18.29
C ILE A 28 -9.19 -10.13 -19.29
N GLU A 29 -8.92 -9.46 -20.41
CA GLU A 29 -9.91 -9.32 -21.50
C GLU A 29 -9.76 -10.39 -22.60
N ASP A 30 -8.65 -11.15 -22.59
CA ASP A 30 -8.39 -12.23 -23.54
C ASP A 30 -9.29 -13.44 -23.25
N GLN A 31 -10.20 -13.75 -24.18
CA GLN A 31 -11.16 -14.84 -24.04
C GLN A 31 -10.52 -16.24 -24.03
N GLU A 32 -9.43 -16.46 -24.76
CA GLU A 32 -8.73 -17.76 -24.76
C GLU A 32 -8.01 -17.99 -23.44
N LEU A 33 -7.47 -16.92 -22.85
CA LEU A 33 -6.84 -16.97 -21.54
C LEU A 33 -7.87 -17.19 -20.43
N LEU A 34 -9.00 -16.49 -20.46
CA LEU A 34 -10.13 -16.70 -19.56
C LEU A 34 -10.64 -18.14 -19.63
N ALA A 35 -10.81 -18.69 -20.83
CA ALA A 35 -11.21 -20.08 -21.03
C ALA A 35 -10.20 -21.07 -20.41
N ARG A 36 -8.90 -20.78 -20.53
CA ARG A 36 -7.83 -21.57 -19.88
C ARG A 36 -7.95 -21.57 -18.36
N TYR A 37 -8.37 -20.45 -17.77
CA TYR A 37 -8.64 -20.32 -16.34
C TYR A 37 -10.04 -20.79 -15.93
N SER A 38 -10.85 -21.31 -16.87
CA SER A 38 -12.26 -21.69 -16.65
C SER A 38 -13.09 -20.56 -16.02
N MET A 39 -12.82 -19.33 -16.44
CA MET A 39 -13.43 -18.12 -15.90
C MET A 39 -14.23 -17.41 -16.98
N THR A 40 -15.42 -16.93 -16.62
CA THR A 40 -16.21 -16.05 -17.49
C THR A 40 -15.73 -14.60 -17.37
N PRO A 41 -15.97 -13.75 -18.39
CA PRO A 41 -15.67 -12.32 -18.28
C PRO A 41 -16.33 -11.67 -17.07
N GLN A 42 -17.57 -12.04 -16.74
CA GLN A 42 -18.27 -11.49 -15.58
C GLN A 42 -17.57 -11.83 -14.26
N GLU A 43 -17.11 -13.07 -14.10
CA GLU A 43 -16.36 -13.49 -12.91
C GLU A 43 -15.02 -12.77 -12.79
N GLU A 44 -14.31 -12.55 -13.90
CA GLU A 44 -13.04 -11.82 -13.91
C GLU A 44 -13.22 -10.36 -13.47
N TYR A 45 -14.25 -9.68 -13.97
CA TYR A 45 -14.55 -8.32 -13.51
C TYR A 45 -15.00 -8.31 -12.05
N SER A 46 -15.76 -9.31 -11.60
CA SER A 46 -16.11 -9.46 -10.18
C SER A 46 -14.85 -9.58 -9.31
N ARG A 47 -13.92 -10.47 -9.68
CA ARG A 47 -12.62 -10.63 -9.02
C ARG A 47 -11.87 -9.30 -8.97
N TYR A 48 -11.76 -8.59 -10.10
CA TYR A 48 -11.09 -7.30 -10.15
C TYR A 48 -11.69 -6.28 -9.19
N PHE A 49 -13.03 -6.18 -9.11
CA PHE A 49 -13.69 -5.23 -8.21
C PHE A 49 -13.53 -5.62 -6.73
N ASP A 50 -13.51 -6.92 -6.41
CA ASP A 50 -13.22 -7.40 -5.06
C ASP A 50 -11.78 -7.06 -4.64
N ASP A 51 -10.81 -7.31 -5.52
CA ASP A 51 -9.40 -6.98 -5.31
C ASP A 51 -9.20 -5.45 -5.18
N LEU A 52 -9.89 -4.66 -6.02
CA LEU A 52 -9.88 -3.20 -5.93
C LEU A 52 -10.43 -2.70 -4.60
N ASN A 53 -11.54 -3.28 -4.12
CA ASN A 53 -12.11 -2.90 -2.83
C ASN A 53 -11.15 -3.25 -1.68
N ALA A 54 -10.49 -4.42 -1.73
CA ALA A 54 -9.47 -4.78 -0.76
C ALA A 54 -8.28 -3.80 -0.76
N TYR A 55 -7.83 -3.37 -1.94
CA TYR A 55 -6.79 -2.35 -2.08
C TYR A 55 -7.20 -1.01 -1.46
N LEU A 56 -8.43 -0.54 -1.72
CA LEU A 56 -8.95 0.70 -1.14
C LEU A 56 -9.05 0.64 0.39
N LEU A 57 -9.51 -0.48 0.94
CA LEU A 57 -9.55 -0.70 2.38
C LEU A 57 -8.14 -0.69 3.01
N CYS A 58 -7.16 -1.28 2.34
CA CYS A 58 -5.77 -1.23 2.77
C CYS A 58 -5.26 0.22 2.82
N LEU A 59 -5.51 1.01 1.77
CA LEU A 59 -5.10 2.42 1.73
C LEU A 59 -5.74 3.23 2.85
N GLN A 60 -7.02 3.03 3.12
CA GLN A 60 -7.73 3.72 4.21
C GLN A 60 -7.12 3.39 5.57
N LYS A 61 -6.83 2.12 5.83
CA LYS A 61 -6.15 1.70 7.05
C LYS A 61 -4.76 2.30 7.16
N SER A 62 -3.99 2.28 6.07
CA SER A 62 -2.65 2.85 6.03
C SER A 62 -2.63 4.33 6.37
N GLN A 63 -3.57 5.09 5.83
CA GLN A 63 -3.74 6.50 6.17
C GLN A 63 -4.08 6.68 7.66
N ALA A 64 -5.03 5.90 8.20
CA ALA A 64 -5.43 6.00 9.59
C ALA A 64 -4.26 5.74 10.54
N ASP A 65 -3.49 4.68 10.30
CA ASP A 65 -2.36 4.30 11.16
C ASP A 65 -1.23 5.36 11.11
N ILE A 66 -0.96 5.95 9.95
CA ILE A 66 0.01 7.05 9.81
C ILE A 66 -0.44 8.28 10.63
N ILE A 67 -1.73 8.63 10.57
CA ILE A 67 -2.29 9.73 11.34
C ILE A 67 -2.19 9.45 12.85
N GLU A 68 -2.53 8.24 13.29
CA GLU A 68 -2.43 7.83 14.68
C GLU A 68 -0.97 7.90 15.19
N GLN A 69 -0.03 7.36 14.41
CA GLN A 69 1.39 7.44 14.74
C GLN A 69 1.88 8.89 14.82
N GLY A 70 1.45 9.75 13.89
CA GLY A 70 1.76 11.18 13.91
C GLY A 70 1.22 11.87 15.17
N ARG A 71 -0.02 11.57 15.55
CA ARG A 71 -0.62 12.09 16.80
C ARG A 71 0.14 11.62 18.03
N PHE A 72 0.46 10.33 18.11
CA PHE A 72 1.22 9.77 19.23
C PHE A 72 2.55 10.50 19.44
N TRP A 73 3.33 10.70 18.38
CA TRP A 73 4.62 11.39 18.49
C TRP A 73 4.49 12.89 18.76
N HIS A 74 3.44 13.53 18.24
CA HIS A 74 3.13 14.92 18.56
C HIS A 74 2.79 15.08 20.05
N ASP A 75 1.93 14.23 20.59
CA ASP A 75 1.56 14.24 22.02
C ASP A 75 2.81 13.99 22.88
N ARG A 76 3.66 13.03 22.46
CA ARG A 76 4.94 12.76 23.13
C ARG A 76 5.89 13.96 23.11
N TYR A 77 5.94 14.70 22.01
CA TYR A 77 6.71 15.94 21.90
C TYR A 77 6.21 16.99 22.90
N ILE A 78 4.89 17.18 23.00
CA ILE A 78 4.29 18.11 23.97
C ILE A 78 4.61 17.69 25.40
N GLU A 79 4.51 16.40 25.75
CA GLU A 79 4.85 15.93 27.10
C GLU A 79 6.31 16.22 27.50
N LEU A 80 7.23 16.10 26.55
CA LEU A 80 8.67 16.23 26.79
C LEU A 80 9.16 17.68 26.75
N PHE A 81 8.55 18.50 25.90
CA PHE A 81 9.07 19.82 25.53
C PHE A 81 8.02 20.92 25.52
N GLY A 82 6.74 20.61 25.70
CA GLY A 82 5.69 21.59 25.89
C GLY A 82 5.92 22.31 27.21
N GLU A 83 6.17 23.62 27.15
CA GLU A 83 6.22 24.45 28.36
C GLU A 83 4.85 24.41 29.04
N GLY A 84 4.86 24.21 30.37
CA GLY A 84 3.67 24.24 31.21
C GLY A 84 3.11 25.64 31.42
#